data_AF-A0A7Y5BLL0-F1
#
_entry.id   AF-A0A7Y5BLL0-F1
#
_cell.length_a   1.000
_cell.length_b   1.000
_cell.length_c   1.000
_cell.angle_alpha   90.00
_cell.angle_beta   90.00
_cell.angle_gamma   90.00
#
_symmetry.space_group_name_H-M   'P 1'
#
loop_
_entity.id
_entity.type
_entity.pdbx_description
1 polymer ?
#
loop_
_entity_poly.entity_id
_entity_poly.type
_entity_poly.pdbx_seq_one_letter_code
_entity_poly.pdbx_strand_id
1 'polypeptide(L)'
;ETRTFYTGTRDHVFDPNSEFSSGTPNSKADIQQYGLHIIPTYYLLNYNQIIRFFVSLERETFQRDRRNTFDEIVDKSTRKFRNHSTFQLQDEIRFFSKKLNFIPSAISENYTDRYNNPETKEFNLLNPDDGKSVMRYTNYKLGLLAVLLQDLNKTISIKGNISSEKRAPNFLELFGERGSILGNTSLSPEKSKNSDIGPVVNYSTKKIELKTSLSLFSKNIKDMILFVPNSQFSLRPENIDSASIQGFEFSVKADIYQKIKFESNYTYQKAINTSDVSYLKGKYLPLRPMHDWFGQVSFYNRYLEIGIESHFIGAVFKDRTNEYVNYQPSRWIYNVFFSYYFGGRKKKHSEKEIMLSIEIKNISDTRAEDFVGYPLPGRLYYATLSGKF
;
A
#
# COMPACT_ATOMS: atom_id res chain seq x y z
N GLU A 1 20.63 8.31 11.42
CA GLU A 1 20.49 6.84 11.47
C GLU A 1 21.09 6.24 10.20
N THR A 2 21.77 5.11 10.30
CA THR A 2 22.32 4.42 9.13
C THR A 2 21.91 2.96 9.22
N ARG A 3 21.41 2.41 8.11
CA ARG A 3 20.95 1.02 8.04
C ARG A 3 21.51 0.39 6.77
N THR A 4 22.02 -0.82 6.90
CA THR A 4 22.22 -1.74 5.77
C THR A 4 21.20 -2.85 5.87
N PHE A 5 20.72 -3.37 4.74
CA PHE A 5 19.81 -4.51 4.73
C PHE A 5 20.01 -5.41 3.53
N TYR A 6 19.53 -6.63 3.68
CA TYR A 6 19.37 -7.62 2.64
C TYR A 6 17.97 -8.20 2.75
N THR A 7 17.27 -8.32 1.62
CA THR A 7 16.03 -9.07 1.49
C THR A 7 16.18 -10.04 0.33
N GLY A 8 15.63 -11.23 0.52
CA GLY A 8 15.63 -12.28 -0.49
C GLY A 8 14.28 -12.99 -0.51
N THR A 9 13.68 -13.08 -1.69
CA THR A 9 12.45 -13.81 -1.92
C THR A 9 12.73 -14.89 -2.96
N ARG A 10 12.21 -16.09 -2.71
CA ARG A 10 12.29 -17.22 -3.62
C ARG A 10 10.90 -17.77 -3.83
N ASP A 11 10.47 -17.73 -5.08
CA ASP A 11 9.20 -18.28 -5.51
C ASP A 11 9.48 -19.53 -6.35
N HIS A 12 8.86 -20.64 -5.97
CA HIS A 12 8.94 -21.90 -6.71
C HIS A 12 7.54 -22.36 -7.03
N VAL A 13 7.21 -22.35 -8.32
CA VAL A 13 5.97 -22.89 -8.86
C VAL A 13 6.26 -24.30 -9.33
N PHE A 14 5.59 -25.27 -8.71
CA PHE A 14 5.63 -26.67 -9.09
C PHE A 14 4.23 -27.13 -9.48
N ASP A 15 3.96 -27.16 -10.78
CA ASP A 15 2.68 -27.55 -11.39
C ASP A 15 2.94 -28.56 -12.52
N PRO A 16 3.44 -29.78 -12.20
CA PRO A 16 3.88 -30.78 -13.19
C PRO A 16 2.75 -31.20 -14.15
N ASN A 17 1.50 -31.05 -13.74
CA ASN A 17 0.31 -31.41 -14.52
C ASN A 17 -0.28 -30.22 -15.31
N SER A 18 0.25 -29.00 -15.14
CA SER A 18 -0.27 -27.79 -15.80
C SER A 18 -1.74 -27.51 -15.46
N GLU A 19 -2.14 -27.78 -14.22
CA GLU A 19 -3.51 -27.56 -13.71
C GLU A 19 -3.81 -26.07 -13.54
N PHE A 20 -2.77 -25.26 -13.27
CA PHE A 20 -2.88 -23.83 -12.97
C PHE A 20 -2.07 -22.95 -13.94
N SER A 21 -1.12 -23.54 -14.66
CA SER A 21 -0.26 -22.85 -15.63
C SER A 21 -0.48 -23.40 -17.03
N SER A 22 -0.79 -22.53 -18.00
CA SER A 22 -0.85 -22.94 -19.40
C SER A 22 0.58 -23.02 -19.98
N GLY A 23 1.01 -24.21 -20.40
CA GLY A 23 2.29 -24.42 -21.06
C GLY A 23 3.37 -25.05 -20.17
N THR A 24 4.42 -24.28 -19.81
CA THR A 24 5.57 -24.84 -19.06
C THR A 24 5.24 -24.97 -17.57
N PRO A 25 5.35 -26.17 -16.98
CA PRO A 25 4.74 -26.52 -15.69
C PRO A 25 5.43 -25.89 -14.48
N ASN A 26 6.75 -25.69 -14.55
CA ASN A 26 7.56 -25.38 -13.36
C ASN A 26 8.45 -24.15 -13.59
N SER A 27 8.55 -23.30 -12.57
CA SER A 27 9.45 -22.14 -12.62
C SER A 27 9.98 -21.79 -11.24
N LYS A 28 11.18 -21.23 -11.21
CA LYS A 28 11.78 -20.71 -9.97
C LYS A 28 12.29 -19.30 -10.20
N ALA A 29 11.81 -18.35 -9.40
CA ALA A 29 12.27 -16.97 -9.40
C ALA A 29 12.96 -16.66 -8.07
N ASP A 30 14.11 -15.99 -8.17
CA ASP A 30 14.86 -15.47 -7.03
C ASP A 30 14.97 -13.94 -7.19
N ILE A 31 14.46 -13.22 -6.20
CA ILE A 31 14.58 -11.76 -6.08
C ILE A 31 15.46 -11.47 -4.88
N GLN A 32 16.49 -10.66 -5.08
CA GLN A 32 17.38 -10.23 -4.00
C GLN A 32 17.55 -8.73 -4.04
N GLN A 33 17.52 -8.08 -2.89
CA GLN A 33 17.75 -6.65 -2.76
C GLN A 33 18.74 -6.39 -1.64
N TYR A 34 19.71 -5.53 -1.93
CA TYR A 34 20.71 -5.05 -0.99
C TYR A 34 20.60 -3.53 -0.95
N GLY A 35 20.66 -2.95 0.24
CA GLY A 35 20.52 -1.51 0.37
C GLY A 35 21.29 -0.90 1.52
N LEU A 36 21.69 0.35 1.32
CA LEU A 36 22.27 1.23 2.33
C LEU A 36 21.40 2.50 2.42
N HIS A 37 20.92 2.79 3.62
CA HIS A 37 20.18 4.00 3.95
C HIS A 37 20.98 4.86 4.91
N ILE A 38 21.10 6.15 4.61
CA ILE A 38 21.75 7.15 5.47
C ILE A 38 20.74 8.29 5.70
N ILE A 39 20.41 8.54 6.96
CA ILE A 39 19.32 9.43 7.38
C ILE A 39 19.84 10.45 8.40
N PRO A 40 20.66 11.44 7.99
CA PRO A 40 21.12 12.46 8.91
C PRO A 40 20.01 13.49 9.13
N THR A 41 19.87 13.92 10.38
CA THR A 41 18.92 14.96 10.79
C THR A 41 19.68 16.09 11.47
N TYR A 42 19.50 17.31 10.99
CA TYR A 42 20.09 18.51 11.56
C TYR A 42 19.01 19.32 12.28
N TYR A 43 19.21 19.51 13.58
CA TYR A 43 18.30 20.28 14.43
C TYR A 43 18.79 21.72 14.53
N LEU A 44 18.28 22.59 13.65
CA LEU A 44 18.57 24.02 13.64
C LEU A 44 17.56 24.75 14.56
N LEU A 45 17.59 24.41 15.85
CA LEU A 45 16.59 24.86 16.82
C LEU A 45 16.55 26.38 16.98
N ASN A 46 17.70 27.06 16.85
CA ASN A 46 17.79 28.54 16.87
C ASN A 46 17.02 29.19 15.72
N TYR A 47 16.81 28.45 14.63
CA TYR A 47 16.10 28.90 13.43
C TYR A 47 14.70 28.26 13.31
N ASN A 48 14.24 27.54 14.34
CA ASN A 48 13.00 26.78 14.35
C ASN A 48 12.85 25.79 13.16
N GLN A 49 13.98 25.22 12.71
CA GLN A 49 14.04 24.29 11.58
C GLN A 49 14.56 22.92 11.98
N ILE A 50 14.04 21.89 11.32
CA ILE A 50 14.62 20.55 11.36
C ILE A 50 14.80 20.07 9.92
N ILE A 51 16.04 19.92 9.50
CA ILE A 51 16.38 19.46 8.16
C ILE A 51 16.67 17.97 8.23
N ARG A 52 15.96 17.20 7.41
CA ARG A 52 16.15 15.75 7.27
C ARG A 52 16.63 15.46 5.86
N PHE A 53 17.70 14.69 5.78
CA PHE A 53 18.14 14.10 4.53
C PHE A 53 17.87 12.61 4.56
N PHE A 54 17.63 12.04 3.39
CA PHE A 54 17.60 10.60 3.21
C PHE A 54 18.36 10.26 1.92
N VAL A 55 19.41 9.46 2.06
CA VAL A 55 20.19 8.95 0.95
C VAL A 55 20.03 7.43 0.94
N SER A 56 19.56 6.90 -0.18
CA SER A 56 19.46 5.46 -0.41
C SER A 56 20.30 5.05 -1.61
N LEU A 57 21.01 3.94 -1.47
CA LEU A 57 21.65 3.21 -2.55
C LEU A 57 21.21 1.76 -2.47
N GLU A 58 20.47 1.31 -3.48
CA GLU A 58 19.85 0.00 -3.51
C GLU A 58 20.18 -0.72 -4.81
N ARG A 59 20.36 -2.04 -4.70
CA ARG A 59 20.54 -2.93 -5.84
C ARG A 59 19.57 -4.09 -5.71
N GLU A 60 18.67 -4.18 -6.67
CA GLU A 60 17.76 -5.30 -6.85
C GLU A 60 18.28 -6.21 -7.96
N THR A 61 18.17 -7.50 -7.76
CA THR A 61 18.49 -8.52 -8.76
C THR A 61 17.32 -9.46 -8.91
N PHE A 62 17.00 -9.79 -10.15
CA PHE A 62 15.95 -10.73 -10.51
C PHE A 62 16.56 -11.80 -11.40
N GLN A 63 16.43 -13.07 -11.00
CA GLN A 63 16.81 -14.21 -11.82
C GLN A 63 15.67 -15.21 -11.82
N ARG A 64 15.38 -15.79 -12.98
CA ARG A 64 14.37 -16.84 -13.11
C ARG A 64 14.87 -17.97 -13.99
N ASP A 65 14.63 -19.20 -13.57
CA ASP A 65 14.97 -20.37 -14.36
C ASP A 65 13.68 -21.12 -14.71
N ARG A 66 13.53 -21.52 -15.97
CA ARG A 66 12.46 -22.37 -16.50
C ARG A 66 12.78 -23.81 -16.14
N ARG A 67 11.77 -24.57 -15.73
CA ARG A 67 11.93 -25.99 -15.39
C ARG A 67 10.94 -26.88 -16.15
N ASN A 68 11.34 -28.12 -16.44
CA ASN A 68 10.46 -29.13 -17.03
C ASN A 68 9.53 -29.73 -15.96
N THR A 69 8.68 -30.68 -16.34
CA THR A 69 7.80 -31.44 -15.43
C THR A 69 8.54 -32.14 -14.29
N PHE A 70 9.83 -32.47 -14.48
CA PHE A 70 10.71 -33.10 -13.49
C PHE A 70 11.48 -32.09 -12.62
N ASP A 71 11.14 -30.80 -12.71
CA ASP A 71 11.78 -29.68 -12.00
C ASP A 71 13.26 -29.42 -12.41
N GLU A 72 13.68 -29.93 -13.56
CA GLU A 72 15.02 -29.72 -14.12
C GLU A 72 15.08 -28.44 -14.94
N ILE A 73 16.19 -27.69 -14.87
CA ILE A 73 16.36 -26.40 -15.56
C ILE A 73 16.45 -26.61 -17.08
N VAL A 74 15.55 -25.98 -17.84
CA VAL A 74 15.46 -26.08 -19.31
C VAL A 74 15.78 -24.75 -20.00
N ASP A 75 15.71 -23.63 -19.28
CA ASP A 75 16.12 -22.31 -19.76
C ASP A 75 16.50 -21.45 -18.57
N LYS A 76 17.72 -20.94 -18.58
CA LYS A 76 18.23 -20.08 -17.52
C LYS A 76 18.09 -18.64 -18.00
N SER A 77 17.06 -17.94 -17.54
CA SER A 77 16.97 -16.53 -17.88
C SER A 77 18.14 -15.78 -17.24
N THR A 78 18.71 -14.88 -18.01
CA THR A 78 19.78 -14.01 -17.57
C THR A 78 19.35 -13.18 -16.37
N ARG A 79 20.28 -12.99 -15.44
CA ARG A 79 20.06 -12.12 -14.28
C ARG A 79 19.85 -10.68 -14.75
N LYS A 80 18.77 -10.08 -14.27
CA LYS A 80 18.40 -8.67 -14.46
C LYS A 80 18.75 -7.89 -13.20
N PHE A 81 19.09 -6.62 -13.38
CA PHE A 81 19.54 -5.77 -12.28
C PHE A 81 18.87 -4.42 -12.34
N ARG A 82 18.55 -3.86 -11.18
CA ARG A 82 18.20 -2.46 -11.00
C ARG A 82 19.08 -1.88 -9.93
N ASN A 83 19.79 -0.81 -10.28
CA ASN A 83 20.40 0.05 -9.28
C ASN A 83 19.48 1.26 -9.09
N HIS A 84 19.07 1.51 -7.86
CA HIS A 84 18.21 2.62 -7.50
C HIS A 84 18.93 3.49 -6.47
N SER A 85 19.00 4.77 -6.75
CA SER A 85 19.54 5.75 -5.83
C SER A 85 18.51 6.82 -5.56
N THR A 86 18.30 7.13 -4.28
CA THR A 86 17.38 8.17 -3.82
C THR A 86 18.14 9.21 -3.02
N PHE A 87 17.89 10.48 -3.33
CA PHE A 87 18.29 11.60 -2.49
C PHE A 87 17.06 12.41 -2.13
N GLN A 88 16.77 12.53 -0.85
CA GLN A 88 15.68 13.34 -0.33
C GLN A 88 16.22 14.43 0.58
N LEU A 89 15.67 15.63 0.39
CA LEU A 89 15.75 16.75 1.32
C LEU A 89 14.34 17.05 1.82
N GLN A 90 14.19 17.20 3.13
CA GLN A 90 12.99 17.68 3.77
C GLN A 90 13.38 18.74 4.80
N ASP A 91 12.67 19.86 4.80
CA ASP A 91 12.79 20.88 5.84
C ASP A 91 11.47 20.95 6.61
N GLU A 92 11.54 21.02 7.93
CA GLU A 92 10.39 21.26 8.80
C GLU A 92 10.57 22.63 9.46
N ILE A 93 9.88 23.63 8.89
CA ILE A 93 9.95 25.02 9.33
C ILE A 93 8.78 25.28 10.27
N ARG A 94 9.08 25.69 11.51
CA ARG A 94 8.08 25.90 12.57
C ARG A 94 7.94 27.38 12.89
N PHE A 95 6.74 27.92 12.69
CA PHE A 95 6.40 29.31 13.00
C PHE A 95 5.51 29.39 14.24
N PHE A 96 5.39 30.60 14.81
CA PHE A 96 4.46 30.94 15.88
C PHE A 96 4.47 29.96 17.07
N SER A 97 5.67 29.70 17.62
CA SER A 97 5.86 28.74 18.72
C SER A 97 5.34 27.32 18.39
N LYS A 98 5.58 26.86 17.16
CA LYS A 98 5.22 25.53 16.63
C LYS A 98 3.73 25.34 16.34
N LYS A 99 2.95 26.42 16.30
CA LYS A 99 1.53 26.38 15.90
C LYS A 99 1.36 26.21 14.39
N LEU A 100 2.35 26.59 13.59
CA LEU A 100 2.32 26.42 12.14
C LEU A 100 3.59 25.70 11.70
N ASN A 101 3.45 24.51 11.12
CA ASN A 101 4.56 23.76 10.56
C ASN A 101 4.40 23.65 9.05
N PHE A 102 5.44 24.03 8.33
CA PHE A 102 5.56 23.92 6.89
C PHE A 102 6.64 22.91 6.56
N ILE A 103 6.31 21.90 5.74
CA ILE A 103 7.16 20.73 5.52
C ILE A 103 7.38 20.49 4.03
N PRO A 104 8.18 21.32 3.34
CA PRO A 104 8.56 21.08 1.96
C PRO A 104 9.53 19.90 1.87
N SER A 105 9.41 19.10 0.81
CA SER A 105 10.34 18.03 0.51
C SER A 105 10.52 17.84 -0.99
N ALA A 106 11.75 17.53 -1.39
CA ALA A 106 12.12 17.11 -2.73
C ALA A 106 12.83 15.76 -2.65
N ILE A 107 12.45 14.83 -3.52
CA ILE A 107 13.00 13.48 -3.59
C ILE A 107 13.47 13.25 -5.02
N SER A 108 14.77 13.22 -5.24
CA SER A 108 15.38 12.88 -6.52
C SER A 108 15.65 11.38 -6.56
N GLU A 109 15.16 10.71 -7.60
CA GLU A 109 15.34 9.27 -7.80
C GLU A 109 15.98 9.00 -9.16
N ASN A 110 16.93 8.06 -9.16
CA ASN A 110 17.59 7.57 -10.35
C ASN A 110 17.58 6.05 -10.35
N TYR A 111 17.01 5.47 -11.40
CA TYR A 111 16.94 4.04 -11.65
C TYR A 111 17.80 3.73 -12.86
N THR A 112 18.58 2.66 -12.76
CA THR A 112 19.35 2.11 -13.89
C THR A 112 19.10 0.62 -13.95
N ASP A 113 18.30 0.23 -14.92
CA ASP A 113 17.94 -1.16 -15.19
C ASP A 113 18.87 -1.73 -16.25
N ARG A 114 19.30 -2.98 -16.05
CA ARG A 114 20.10 -3.74 -17.01
C ARG A 114 19.45 -5.09 -17.29
N TYR A 115 19.21 -5.31 -18.56
CA TYR A 115 18.60 -6.47 -19.20
C TYR A 115 19.70 -7.18 -19.97
N ASN A 116 20.38 -8.14 -19.34
CA ASN A 116 21.29 -8.98 -20.10
C ASN A 116 20.42 -9.85 -21.03
N ASN A 117 20.49 -9.73 -22.36
CA ASN A 117 19.82 -10.68 -23.26
C ASN A 117 20.85 -11.71 -23.78
N PRO A 118 20.66 -13.02 -23.58
CA PRO A 118 21.62 -14.01 -24.06
C PRO A 118 21.71 -14.11 -25.58
N GLU A 119 20.64 -13.77 -26.32
CA GLU A 119 20.61 -13.79 -27.80
C GLU A 119 21.44 -12.67 -28.44
N THR A 120 21.74 -11.61 -27.69
CA THR A 120 22.54 -10.48 -28.19
C THR A 120 23.97 -10.47 -27.64
N LYS A 121 24.50 -11.58 -27.09
CA LYS A 121 25.88 -11.61 -26.55
C LYS A 121 26.96 -11.14 -27.54
N GLU A 122 26.82 -11.46 -28.83
CA GLU A 122 27.74 -10.98 -29.88
C GLU A 122 27.45 -9.53 -30.30
N PHE A 123 26.19 -9.08 -30.25
CA PHE A 123 25.77 -7.70 -30.57
C PHE A 123 26.06 -6.69 -29.44
N ASN A 124 26.01 -7.11 -28.18
CA ASN A 124 26.24 -6.28 -26.99
C ASN A 124 27.71 -5.82 -26.86
N LEU A 125 28.64 -6.51 -27.53
CA LEU A 125 30.05 -6.08 -27.63
C LEU A 125 30.22 -4.86 -28.55
N LEU A 126 29.28 -4.65 -29.49
CA LEU A 126 29.28 -3.54 -30.44
C LEU A 126 28.41 -2.36 -29.97
N ASN A 127 27.39 -2.60 -29.13
CA ASN A 127 26.54 -1.57 -28.50
C ASN A 127 26.33 -1.83 -27.00
N PRO A 128 27.18 -1.25 -26.12
CA PRO A 128 27.15 -1.49 -24.66
C PRO A 128 25.88 -0.97 -23.95
N ASP A 129 25.09 -0.12 -24.60
CA ASP A 129 23.85 0.44 -24.06
C ASP A 129 22.60 -0.37 -24.46
N ASP A 130 22.72 -1.38 -25.32
CA ASP A 130 21.62 -2.30 -25.58
C ASP A 130 21.28 -3.09 -24.30
N GLY A 131 19.99 -3.14 -23.96
CA GLY A 131 19.55 -3.72 -22.70
C GLY A 131 19.69 -2.82 -21.46
N LYS A 132 19.94 -1.51 -21.58
CA LYS A 132 20.01 -0.59 -20.42
C LYS A 132 18.91 0.47 -20.47
N SER A 133 18.16 0.62 -19.38
CA SER A 133 17.17 1.69 -19.22
C SER A 133 17.54 2.57 -18.04
N VAL A 134 17.46 3.89 -18.23
CA VAL A 134 17.76 4.88 -17.19
C VAL A 134 16.56 5.77 -17.00
N MET A 135 16.08 5.87 -15.75
CA MET A 135 14.94 6.71 -15.40
C MET A 135 15.36 7.68 -14.30
N ARG A 136 15.14 8.98 -14.53
CA ARG A 136 15.47 10.03 -13.57
C ARG A 136 14.28 10.95 -13.39
N TYR A 137 13.91 11.20 -12.15
CA TYR A 137 12.84 12.14 -11.85
C TYR A 137 12.96 12.69 -10.44
N THR A 138 12.22 13.75 -10.17
CA THR A 138 12.16 14.37 -8.85
C THR A 138 10.70 14.52 -8.46
N ASN A 139 10.38 14.04 -7.26
CA ASN A 139 9.08 14.17 -6.64
C ASN A 139 9.10 15.33 -5.66
N TYR A 140 8.02 16.11 -5.64
CA TYR A 140 7.88 17.24 -4.75
C TYR A 140 6.70 17.00 -3.83
N LYS A 141 6.87 17.30 -2.54
CA LYS A 141 5.82 17.21 -1.53
C LYS A 141 5.85 18.46 -0.67
N LEU A 142 4.67 18.88 -0.23
CA LEU A 142 4.54 19.95 0.73
C LEU A 142 3.47 19.57 1.75
N GLY A 143 3.86 19.49 3.02
CA GLY A 143 2.96 19.28 4.15
C GLY A 143 2.71 20.57 4.93
N LEU A 144 1.52 20.70 5.48
CA LEU A 144 1.08 21.79 6.33
C LEU A 144 0.41 21.23 7.58
N LEU A 145 0.77 21.78 8.74
CA LEU A 145 0.03 21.61 10.00
C LEU A 145 -0.18 22.98 10.64
N ALA A 146 -1.44 23.35 10.87
CA ALA A 146 -1.79 24.59 11.55
C ALA A 146 -2.66 24.29 12.78
N VAL A 147 -2.19 24.63 13.98
CA VAL A 147 -2.96 24.58 15.22
C VAL A 147 -3.78 25.86 15.32
N LEU A 148 -5.09 25.73 15.14
CA LEU A 148 -6.02 26.86 15.15
C LEU A 148 -6.43 27.27 16.56
N LEU A 149 -6.66 26.27 17.42
CA LEU A 149 -7.07 26.47 18.79
C LEU A 149 -6.42 25.41 19.67
N GLN A 150 -5.91 25.84 20.83
CA GLN A 150 -5.30 24.98 21.80
C GLN A 150 -5.66 25.47 23.21
N ASP A 151 -6.53 24.71 23.87
CA ASP A 151 -6.92 24.88 25.26
C ASP A 151 -6.38 23.71 26.10
N LEU A 152 -6.66 23.72 27.42
CA LEU A 152 -6.19 22.69 28.36
C LEU A 152 -6.57 21.26 27.93
N ASN A 153 -7.79 21.07 27.43
CA ASN A 153 -8.36 19.75 27.12
C ASN A 153 -8.62 19.54 25.62
N LYS A 154 -8.37 20.55 24.78
CA LYS A 154 -8.83 20.54 23.38
C LYS A 154 -7.78 21.14 22.46
N THR A 155 -7.55 20.50 21.33
CA THR A 155 -6.72 21.03 20.24
C THR A 155 -7.45 20.82 18.92
N ILE A 156 -7.64 21.91 18.18
CA ILE A 156 -8.12 21.88 16.80
C ILE A 156 -6.96 22.27 15.90
N SER A 157 -6.68 21.42 14.93
CA SER A 157 -5.66 21.67 13.92
C SER A 157 -6.21 21.41 12.53
N ILE A 158 -5.63 22.03 11.52
CA ILE A 158 -5.79 21.66 10.12
C ILE A 158 -4.50 21.01 9.66
N LYS A 159 -4.63 19.91 8.93
CA LYS A 159 -3.54 19.27 8.19
C LYS A 159 -3.84 19.33 6.71
N GLY A 160 -2.82 19.45 5.90
CA GLY A 160 -2.95 19.22 4.47
C GLY A 160 -1.63 18.89 3.82
N ASN A 161 -1.69 18.22 2.70
CA ASN A 161 -0.52 17.88 1.90
C ASN A 161 -0.83 18.08 0.41
N ILE A 162 0.20 18.43 -0.35
CA ILE A 162 0.16 18.41 -1.81
C ILE A 162 1.43 17.75 -2.32
N SER A 163 1.31 16.91 -3.35
CA SER A 163 2.45 16.21 -3.94
C SER A 163 2.32 16.04 -5.43
N SER A 164 3.47 15.99 -6.09
CA SER A 164 3.64 15.56 -7.47
C SER A 164 4.67 14.43 -7.47
N GLU A 165 4.23 13.23 -7.80
CA GLU A 165 5.01 12.01 -7.64
C GLU A 165 5.06 11.22 -8.95
N LYS A 166 6.14 10.49 -9.18
CA LYS A 166 6.24 9.49 -10.24
C LYS A 166 6.59 8.13 -9.67
N ARG A 167 5.99 7.08 -10.22
CA ARG A 167 6.26 5.68 -9.83
C ARG A 167 6.97 4.98 -10.98
N ALA A 168 8.19 4.49 -10.74
CA ALA A 168 8.87 3.62 -11.69
C ALA A 168 8.10 2.29 -11.87
N PRO A 169 8.09 1.71 -13.08
CA PRO A 169 7.58 0.37 -13.30
C PRO A 169 8.36 -0.65 -12.45
N ASN A 170 7.66 -1.61 -11.86
CA ASN A 170 8.26 -2.69 -11.09
C ASN A 170 8.80 -3.80 -12.02
N PHE A 171 9.51 -4.78 -11.46
CA PHE A 171 10.08 -5.87 -12.26
C PHE A 171 9.04 -6.78 -12.91
N LEU A 172 7.91 -7.04 -12.26
CA LEU A 172 6.83 -7.82 -12.87
C LEU A 172 6.27 -7.08 -14.10
N GLU A 173 6.12 -5.77 -14.02
CA GLU A 173 5.66 -4.91 -15.12
C GLU A 173 6.68 -4.88 -16.28
N LEU A 174 7.96 -4.71 -15.99
CA LEU A 174 9.00 -4.65 -17.03
C LEU A 174 9.33 -6.02 -17.63
N PHE A 175 9.29 -7.08 -16.83
CA PHE A 175 9.87 -8.38 -17.18
C PHE A 175 8.89 -9.54 -17.23
N GLY A 176 7.69 -9.36 -16.68
CA GLY A 176 6.61 -10.32 -16.73
C GLY A 176 6.86 -11.60 -15.94
N GLU A 177 5.83 -12.43 -15.95
CA GLU A 177 5.76 -13.76 -15.36
C GLU A 177 5.45 -14.78 -16.46
N ARG A 178 6.18 -15.92 -16.49
CA ARG A 178 5.87 -16.95 -17.49
C ARG A 178 4.52 -17.60 -17.16
N GLY A 179 3.72 -17.83 -18.20
CA GLY A 179 2.38 -18.45 -18.11
C GLY A 179 1.25 -17.43 -18.19
N SER A 180 1.42 -16.26 -17.57
CA SER A 180 0.31 -15.31 -17.40
C SER A 180 0.65 -13.86 -17.77
N ILE A 181 1.92 -13.41 -17.73
CA ILE A 181 2.27 -11.99 -17.88
C ILE A 181 3.47 -11.77 -18.83
N LEU A 182 3.25 -11.07 -19.93
CA LEU A 182 4.31 -10.59 -20.82
C LEU A 182 4.83 -9.22 -20.35
N GLY A 183 6.10 -9.14 -19.97
CA GLY A 183 6.72 -7.87 -19.53
C GLY A 183 6.81 -6.84 -20.65
N ASN A 184 6.86 -5.56 -20.27
CA ASN A 184 6.97 -4.45 -21.20
C ASN A 184 8.08 -3.48 -20.77
N THR A 185 9.26 -3.56 -21.41
CA THR A 185 10.40 -2.71 -21.06
C THR A 185 10.27 -1.27 -21.55
N SER A 186 9.29 -0.97 -22.40
CA SER A 186 9.02 0.39 -22.88
C SER A 186 8.09 1.20 -21.96
N LEU A 187 7.78 0.68 -20.77
CA LEU A 187 6.91 1.37 -19.82
C LEU A 187 7.55 2.68 -19.33
N SER A 188 6.72 3.71 -19.28
CA SER A 188 7.04 4.99 -18.67
C SER A 188 6.58 5.01 -17.21
N PRO A 189 7.17 5.85 -16.35
CA PRO A 189 6.74 5.94 -14.96
C PRO A 189 5.38 6.63 -14.86
N GLU A 190 4.50 6.08 -14.03
CA GLU A 190 3.20 6.68 -13.73
C GLU A 190 3.40 8.03 -13.08
N LYS A 191 2.55 9.01 -13.39
CA LYS A 191 2.61 10.35 -12.80
C LYS A 191 1.37 10.59 -11.96
N SER A 192 1.52 11.08 -10.75
CA SER A 192 0.39 11.44 -9.90
C SER A 192 0.52 12.85 -9.33
N LYS A 193 -0.61 13.54 -9.23
CA LYS A 193 -0.77 14.75 -8.43
C LYS A 193 -1.79 14.45 -7.34
N ASN A 194 -1.38 14.59 -6.09
CA ASN A 194 -2.20 14.27 -4.94
C ASN A 194 -2.33 15.49 -4.05
N SER A 195 -3.50 15.68 -3.46
CA SER A 195 -3.73 16.70 -2.44
C SER A 195 -4.72 16.19 -1.41
N ASP A 196 -4.48 16.50 -0.15
CA ASP A 196 -5.40 16.26 0.96
C ASP A 196 -5.43 17.46 1.91
N ILE A 197 -6.58 17.71 2.53
CA ILE A 197 -6.73 18.73 3.57
C ILE A 197 -7.89 18.39 4.49
N GLY A 198 -7.72 18.66 5.79
CA GLY A 198 -8.86 18.73 6.68
C GLY A 198 -8.53 18.86 8.16
N PRO A 199 -9.58 19.03 8.98
CA PRO A 199 -9.44 19.27 10.40
C PRO A 199 -9.13 18.00 11.19
N VAL A 200 -8.36 18.16 12.25
CA VAL A 200 -8.14 17.17 13.30
C VAL A 200 -8.46 17.80 14.64
N VAL A 201 -9.38 17.18 15.36
CA VAL A 201 -9.80 17.57 16.70
C VAL A 201 -9.33 16.51 17.68
N ASN A 202 -8.54 16.94 18.67
CA ASN A 202 -8.20 16.12 19.83
C ASN A 202 -8.85 16.73 21.05
N TYR A 203 -9.57 15.92 21.81
CA TYR A 203 -10.16 16.30 23.08
C TYR A 203 -9.79 15.26 24.12
N SER A 204 -9.18 15.68 25.22
CA SER A 204 -8.73 14.76 26.26
C SER A 204 -9.06 15.33 27.63
N THR A 205 -9.73 14.53 28.43
CA THR A 205 -10.03 14.76 29.84
C THR A 205 -9.77 13.47 30.61
N LYS A 206 -9.84 13.51 31.95
CA LYS A 206 -9.72 12.29 32.77
C LYS A 206 -10.75 11.19 32.44
N LYS A 207 -11.89 11.56 31.83
CA LYS A 207 -13.02 10.67 31.55
C LYS A 207 -13.19 10.33 30.08
N ILE A 208 -12.71 11.18 29.16
CA ILE A 208 -12.98 11.06 27.73
C ILE A 208 -11.71 11.42 26.98
N GLU A 209 -11.26 10.52 26.12
CA GLU A 209 -10.25 10.78 25.10
C GLU A 209 -10.94 10.62 23.74
N LEU A 210 -10.99 11.68 22.95
CA LEU A 210 -11.63 11.72 21.65
C LEU A 210 -10.64 12.28 20.62
N LYS A 211 -10.49 11.56 19.51
CA LYS A 211 -9.75 12.00 18.35
C LYS A 211 -10.65 11.87 17.13
N THR A 212 -10.84 12.98 16.43
CA THR A 212 -11.65 13.04 15.22
C THR A 212 -10.85 13.69 14.10
N SER A 213 -10.91 13.13 12.90
CA SER A 213 -10.34 13.75 11.70
C SER A 213 -11.27 13.62 10.52
N LEU A 214 -11.33 14.67 9.71
CA LEU A 214 -11.93 14.68 8.38
C LEU A 214 -10.81 15.05 7.40
N SER A 215 -10.72 14.36 6.27
CA SER A 215 -9.77 14.65 5.21
C SER A 215 -10.50 14.66 3.88
N LEU A 216 -10.42 15.75 3.13
CA LEU A 216 -10.86 15.83 1.74
C LEU A 216 -9.65 15.58 0.85
N PHE A 217 -9.75 14.65 -0.10
CA PHE A 217 -8.61 14.27 -0.93
C PHE A 217 -8.94 14.24 -2.42
N SER A 218 -7.92 14.49 -3.23
CA SER A 218 -7.93 14.31 -4.68
C SER A 218 -6.61 13.72 -5.15
N LYS A 219 -6.70 12.73 -6.04
CA LYS A 219 -5.58 12.06 -6.69
C LYS A 219 -5.85 11.95 -8.18
N ASN A 220 -4.97 12.55 -8.97
CA ASN A 220 -5.02 12.47 -10.43
C ASN A 220 -3.81 11.70 -10.92
N ILE A 221 -4.04 10.58 -11.59
CA ILE A 221 -3.01 9.67 -12.09
C ILE A 221 -3.01 9.75 -13.62
N LYS A 222 -1.82 9.84 -14.21
CA LYS A 222 -1.56 9.77 -15.65
C LYS A 222 -0.55 8.67 -15.94
N ASP A 223 -0.58 8.16 -17.16
CA ASP A 223 0.30 7.08 -17.62
C ASP A 223 0.18 5.85 -16.72
N MET A 224 -1.03 5.56 -16.18
CA MET A 224 -1.27 4.46 -15.27
C MET A 224 -0.99 3.13 -15.97
N ILE A 225 -0.19 2.27 -15.33
CA ILE A 225 0.24 0.97 -15.84
C ILE A 225 -0.85 -0.04 -15.47
N LEU A 226 -1.44 -0.66 -16.48
CA LEU A 226 -2.44 -1.71 -16.28
C LEU A 226 -2.10 -2.94 -17.11
N PHE A 227 -2.41 -4.11 -16.56
CA PHE A 227 -2.31 -5.39 -17.23
C PHE A 227 -3.50 -5.59 -18.18
N VAL A 228 -3.21 -5.67 -19.48
CA VAL A 228 -4.21 -5.81 -20.55
C VAL A 228 -4.11 -7.22 -21.14
N PRO A 229 -5.24 -7.92 -21.35
CA PRO A 229 -5.23 -9.19 -22.06
C PRO A 229 -4.65 -9.06 -23.47
N ASN A 230 -3.75 -9.97 -23.81
CA ASN A 230 -3.17 -10.17 -25.13
C ASN A 230 -3.72 -11.47 -25.76
N SER A 231 -3.60 -11.61 -27.09
CA SER A 231 -4.18 -12.68 -27.90
C SER A 231 -3.76 -14.12 -27.56
N GLN A 232 -2.80 -14.29 -26.64
CA GLN A 232 -2.26 -15.58 -26.22
C GLN A 232 -2.59 -15.94 -24.76
N PHE A 233 -3.76 -15.52 -24.24
CA PHE A 233 -4.16 -15.73 -22.83
C PHE A 233 -3.12 -15.21 -21.81
N SER A 234 -2.37 -14.19 -22.20
CA SER A 234 -1.36 -13.54 -21.37
C SER A 234 -1.72 -12.08 -21.16
N LEU A 235 -1.22 -11.48 -20.08
CA LEU A 235 -1.44 -10.09 -19.71
C LEU A 235 -0.18 -9.28 -20.05
N ARG A 236 -0.34 -8.14 -20.71
CA ARG A 236 0.76 -7.20 -20.97
C ARG A 236 0.51 -5.88 -20.24
N PRO A 237 1.46 -5.38 -19.43
CA PRO A 237 1.33 -4.10 -18.77
C PRO A 237 1.56 -2.96 -19.76
N GLU A 238 0.68 -1.96 -19.75
CA GLU A 238 0.73 -0.80 -20.66
C GLU A 238 0.32 0.50 -19.95
N ASN A 239 0.94 1.63 -20.32
CA ASN A 239 0.59 2.99 -19.84
C ASN A 239 -0.63 3.56 -20.59
N ILE A 240 -1.77 2.87 -20.55
CA ILE A 240 -2.92 3.22 -21.40
C ILE A 240 -4.03 3.97 -20.68
N ASP A 241 -3.85 4.29 -19.40
CA ASP A 241 -4.95 4.76 -18.57
C ASP A 241 -4.60 6.01 -17.75
N SER A 242 -5.63 6.74 -17.34
CA SER A 242 -5.56 7.83 -16.38
C SER A 242 -6.78 7.78 -15.48
N ALA A 243 -6.61 8.28 -14.26
CA ALA A 243 -7.68 8.21 -13.26
C ALA A 243 -7.77 9.49 -12.45
N SER A 244 -9.00 9.84 -12.07
CA SER A 244 -9.28 10.81 -11.02
C SER A 244 -9.98 10.12 -9.87
N ILE A 245 -9.39 10.22 -8.68
CA ILE A 245 -9.94 9.69 -7.44
C ILE A 245 -10.15 10.86 -6.50
N GLN A 246 -11.39 11.11 -6.11
CA GLN A 246 -11.76 12.22 -5.24
C GLN A 246 -12.68 11.73 -4.14
N GLY A 247 -12.56 12.26 -2.93
CA GLY A 247 -13.32 11.74 -1.82
C GLY A 247 -13.07 12.44 -0.52
N PHE A 248 -13.62 11.84 0.53
CA PHE A 248 -13.32 12.21 1.90
C PHE A 248 -13.18 10.99 2.79
N GLU A 249 -12.34 11.13 3.81
CA GLU A 249 -12.16 10.16 4.88
C GLU A 249 -12.52 10.80 6.21
N PHE A 250 -13.31 10.11 7.01
CA PHE A 250 -13.69 10.51 8.34
C PHE A 250 -13.28 9.42 9.33
N SER A 251 -12.59 9.81 10.40
CA SER A 251 -12.16 8.88 11.45
C SER A 251 -12.51 9.45 12.81
N VAL A 252 -13.04 8.60 13.69
CA VAL A 252 -13.34 8.89 15.09
C VAL A 252 -12.80 7.76 15.93
N LYS A 253 -12.02 8.11 16.96
CA LYS A 253 -11.62 7.21 18.04
C LYS A 253 -12.00 7.85 19.36
N ALA A 254 -12.72 7.12 20.19
CA ALA A 254 -13.10 7.57 21.52
C ALA A 254 -12.82 6.49 22.57
N ASP A 255 -12.20 6.88 23.67
CA ASP A 255 -12.15 6.13 24.91
C ASP A 255 -12.98 6.87 25.96
N ILE A 256 -14.03 6.23 26.46
CA ILE A 256 -15.02 6.82 27.35
C ILE A 256 -14.99 6.06 28.68
N TYR A 257 -14.76 6.81 29.76
CA TYR A 257 -14.65 6.36 31.15
C TYR A 257 -13.63 5.25 31.39
N GLN A 258 -12.64 5.05 30.51
CA GLN A 258 -11.72 3.92 30.55
C GLN A 258 -12.45 2.56 30.57
N LYS A 259 -13.59 2.50 29.87
CA LYS A 259 -14.50 1.35 29.86
C LYS A 259 -15.07 1.05 28.49
N ILE A 260 -15.25 2.07 27.65
CA ILE A 260 -15.83 1.92 26.32
C ILE A 260 -14.81 2.44 25.31
N LYS A 261 -14.45 1.61 24.34
CA LYS A 261 -13.75 2.08 23.15
C LYS A 261 -14.73 2.11 21.99
N PHE A 262 -14.64 3.18 21.23
CA PHE A 262 -15.36 3.35 19.99
C PHE A 262 -14.37 3.74 18.90
N GLU A 263 -14.42 3.05 17.78
CA GLU A 263 -13.70 3.41 16.57
C GLU A 263 -14.66 3.40 15.39
N SER A 264 -14.57 4.40 14.53
CA SER A 264 -15.33 4.47 13.29
C SER A 264 -14.48 5.14 12.22
N ASN A 265 -14.36 4.49 11.07
CA ASN A 265 -13.67 5.00 9.89
C ASN A 265 -14.63 4.91 8.71
N TYR A 266 -14.78 5.99 7.96
CA TYR A 266 -15.62 6.06 6.77
C TYR A 266 -14.88 6.71 5.63
N THR A 267 -14.86 6.06 4.48
CA THR A 267 -14.30 6.59 3.25
C THR A 267 -15.39 6.66 2.19
N TYR A 268 -15.62 7.87 1.68
CA TYR A 268 -16.32 8.08 0.42
C TYR A 268 -15.29 8.38 -0.66
N GLN A 269 -15.25 7.60 -1.73
CA GLN A 269 -14.33 7.84 -2.84
C GLN A 269 -15.01 7.62 -4.19
N LYS A 270 -14.82 8.55 -5.12
CA LYS A 270 -15.24 8.41 -6.50
C LYS A 270 -14.00 8.25 -7.36
N ALA A 271 -13.72 7.02 -7.79
CA ALA A 271 -12.59 6.66 -8.63
C ALA A 271 -13.07 6.47 -10.07
N ILE A 272 -12.72 7.40 -10.96
CA ILE A 272 -13.20 7.45 -12.34
C ILE A 272 -12.01 7.36 -13.30
N ASN A 273 -12.18 6.56 -14.35
CA ASN A 273 -11.30 6.50 -15.49
C ASN A 273 -11.42 7.79 -16.31
N THR A 274 -10.30 8.46 -16.53
CA THR A 274 -10.22 9.72 -17.29
C THR A 274 -9.44 9.57 -18.60
N SER A 275 -9.10 8.34 -19.00
CA SER A 275 -8.38 8.07 -20.24
C SER A 275 -9.17 8.49 -21.46
N ASP A 276 -8.49 8.59 -22.60
CA ASP A 276 -9.12 8.94 -23.88
C ASP A 276 -9.74 7.73 -24.59
N VAL A 277 -9.75 6.55 -23.96
CA VAL A 277 -10.40 5.36 -24.49
C VAL A 277 -11.92 5.50 -24.34
N SER A 278 -12.62 5.73 -25.46
CA SER A 278 -14.05 6.12 -25.48
C SER A 278 -14.99 5.24 -24.65
N TYR A 279 -14.78 3.91 -24.65
CA TYR A 279 -15.65 2.97 -23.91
C TYR A 279 -15.28 2.81 -22.42
N LEU A 280 -14.12 3.35 -21.99
CA LEU A 280 -13.65 3.35 -20.60
C LEU A 280 -13.79 4.72 -19.94
N LYS A 281 -13.76 5.81 -20.71
CA LYS A 281 -13.84 7.17 -20.19
C LYS A 281 -15.12 7.38 -19.37
N GLY A 282 -14.97 7.87 -18.15
CA GLY A 282 -16.09 8.11 -17.23
C GLY A 282 -16.57 6.88 -16.46
N LYS A 283 -16.00 5.70 -16.71
CA LYS A 283 -16.30 4.46 -15.99
C LYS A 283 -15.63 4.43 -14.61
N TYR A 284 -16.20 3.69 -13.65
CA TYR A 284 -15.57 3.53 -12.35
C TYR A 284 -14.34 2.63 -12.45
N LEU A 285 -13.30 2.94 -11.70
CA LEU A 285 -12.17 2.02 -11.58
C LEU A 285 -12.62 0.71 -10.90
N PRO A 286 -12.16 -0.46 -11.40
CA PRO A 286 -12.51 -1.74 -10.81
C PRO A 286 -12.06 -1.85 -9.35
N LEU A 287 -12.83 -2.61 -8.55
CA LEU A 287 -12.52 -2.97 -7.16
C LEU A 287 -12.27 -1.78 -6.21
N ARG A 288 -12.81 -0.60 -6.53
CA ARG A 288 -12.74 0.59 -5.69
C ARG A 288 -14.15 0.96 -5.23
N PRO A 289 -14.59 0.49 -4.05
CA PRO A 289 -15.93 0.79 -3.56
C PRO A 289 -16.06 2.29 -3.31
N MET A 290 -17.24 2.84 -3.63
CA MET A 290 -17.52 4.24 -3.35
C MET A 290 -17.66 4.53 -1.86
N HIS A 291 -18.09 3.53 -1.11
CA HIS A 291 -18.33 3.61 0.32
C HIS A 291 -17.57 2.47 0.99
N ASP A 292 -16.73 2.80 1.95
CA ASP A 292 -16.07 1.84 2.84
C ASP A 292 -16.26 2.33 4.26
N TRP A 293 -16.80 1.49 5.14
CA TRP A 293 -17.02 1.85 6.53
C TRP A 293 -16.57 0.72 7.44
N PHE A 294 -15.86 1.10 8.49
CA PHE A 294 -15.52 0.24 9.62
C PHE A 294 -16.03 0.88 10.89
N GLY A 295 -16.70 0.11 11.74
CA GLY A 295 -17.08 0.52 13.08
C GLY A 295 -16.80 -0.56 14.11
N GLN A 296 -16.30 -0.16 15.26
CA GLN A 296 -16.02 -1.03 16.39
C GLN A 296 -16.52 -0.37 17.68
N VAL A 297 -17.21 -1.15 18.50
CA VAL A 297 -17.55 -0.79 19.88
C VAL A 297 -17.07 -1.93 20.77
N SER A 298 -16.26 -1.61 21.77
CA SER A 298 -15.86 -2.56 22.79
C SER A 298 -16.09 -2.03 24.19
N PHE A 299 -16.48 -2.94 25.07
CA PHE A 299 -16.51 -2.73 26.50
C PHE A 299 -15.32 -3.45 27.11
N TYR A 300 -14.56 -2.74 27.93
CA TYR A 300 -13.40 -3.32 28.57
C TYR A 300 -13.31 -2.95 30.04
N ASN A 301 -12.64 -3.81 30.79
CA ASN A 301 -12.21 -3.55 32.14
C ASN A 301 -10.76 -4.06 32.31
N ARG A 302 -10.33 -4.23 33.55
CA ARG A 302 -8.99 -4.74 33.85
C ARG A 302 -8.74 -6.13 33.27
N TYR A 303 -9.73 -7.02 33.22
CA TYR A 303 -9.52 -8.44 32.87
C TYR A 303 -10.11 -8.82 31.52
N LEU A 304 -11.07 -8.07 31.02
CA LEU A 304 -11.92 -8.47 29.91
C LEU A 304 -12.03 -7.32 28.90
N GLU A 305 -12.08 -7.66 27.62
CA GLU A 305 -12.62 -6.80 26.56
C GLU A 305 -13.54 -7.63 25.68
N ILE A 306 -14.75 -7.15 25.46
CA ILE A 306 -15.72 -7.73 24.53
C ILE A 306 -16.13 -6.65 23.55
N GLY A 307 -16.21 -6.98 22.27
CA GLY A 307 -16.60 -6.01 21.27
C GLY A 307 -17.22 -6.62 20.03
N ILE A 308 -17.88 -5.75 19.29
CA ILE A 308 -18.43 -6.03 17.97
C ILE A 308 -17.76 -5.11 16.95
N GLU A 309 -17.46 -5.68 15.80
CA GLU A 309 -16.93 -4.98 14.64
C GLU A 309 -17.92 -5.14 13.49
N SER A 310 -18.03 -4.11 12.67
CA SER A 310 -18.87 -4.12 11.51
C SER A 310 -18.15 -3.41 10.36
N HIS A 311 -18.12 -4.09 9.22
CA HIS A 311 -17.51 -3.61 7.99
C HIS A 311 -18.59 -3.52 6.92
N PHE A 312 -18.76 -2.35 6.32
CA PHE A 312 -19.56 -2.19 5.12
C PHE A 312 -18.65 -1.90 3.94
N ILE A 313 -18.75 -2.75 2.93
CA ILE A 313 -18.04 -2.58 1.67
C ILE A 313 -19.10 -2.28 0.62
N GLY A 314 -19.01 -1.09 0.02
CA GLY A 314 -19.89 -0.65 -1.05
C GLY A 314 -19.78 -1.52 -2.30
N ALA A 315 -20.73 -1.35 -3.22
CA ALA A 315 -20.71 -2.08 -4.48
C ALA A 315 -19.51 -1.69 -5.35
N VAL A 316 -19.04 -2.64 -6.16
CA VAL A 316 -17.91 -2.47 -7.08
C VAL A 316 -18.20 -3.14 -8.42
N PHE A 317 -17.48 -2.70 -9.45
CA PHE A 317 -17.32 -3.48 -10.68
C PHE A 317 -15.99 -4.24 -10.61
N LYS A 318 -15.98 -5.49 -11.06
CA LYS A 318 -14.75 -6.31 -11.17
C LYS A 318 -13.94 -5.97 -12.41
N ASP A 319 -14.58 -5.36 -13.40
CA ASP A 319 -14.04 -5.05 -14.71
C ASP A 319 -13.99 -3.52 -14.98
N ARG A 320 -13.29 -3.15 -16.05
CA ARG A 320 -13.08 -1.74 -16.43
C ARG A 320 -14.19 -1.18 -17.33
N THR A 321 -14.98 -2.04 -17.98
CA THR A 321 -16.09 -1.63 -18.86
C THR A 321 -17.38 -1.35 -18.06
N ASN A 322 -17.38 -1.75 -16.79
CA ASN A 322 -18.47 -1.68 -15.82
C ASN A 322 -19.69 -2.45 -16.30
N GLU A 323 -19.44 -3.69 -16.74
CA GLU A 323 -20.50 -4.59 -17.15
C GLU A 323 -21.27 -5.12 -15.95
N TYR A 324 -22.59 -5.25 -16.09
CA TYR A 324 -23.46 -5.69 -15.00
C TYR A 324 -23.14 -7.11 -14.51
N VAL A 325 -22.68 -8.01 -15.40
CA VAL A 325 -22.25 -9.37 -15.03
C VAL A 325 -21.07 -9.37 -14.04
N ASN A 326 -20.31 -8.29 -14.03
CA ASN A 326 -19.15 -8.08 -13.17
C ASN A 326 -19.45 -7.13 -12.01
N TYR A 327 -20.73 -6.76 -11.81
CA TYR A 327 -21.18 -5.98 -10.68
C TYR A 327 -21.23 -6.85 -9.41
N GLN A 328 -20.56 -6.39 -8.37
CA GLN A 328 -20.57 -7.02 -7.07
C GLN A 328 -21.34 -6.12 -6.10
N PRO A 329 -22.43 -6.61 -5.48
CA PRO A 329 -23.25 -5.81 -4.59
C PRO A 329 -22.50 -5.47 -3.30
N SER A 330 -22.98 -4.42 -2.62
CA SER A 330 -22.48 -4.03 -1.31
C SER A 330 -22.77 -5.12 -0.27
N ARG A 331 -21.92 -5.22 0.74
CA ARG A 331 -22.06 -6.22 1.80
C ARG A 331 -21.67 -5.68 3.17
N TRP A 332 -22.27 -6.28 4.18
CA TRP A 332 -21.92 -6.10 5.58
C TRP A 332 -21.24 -7.36 6.09
N ILE A 333 -20.17 -7.18 6.87
CA ILE A 333 -19.47 -8.26 7.56
C ILE A 333 -19.39 -7.87 9.03
N TYR A 334 -19.90 -8.74 9.90
CA TYR A 334 -19.91 -8.51 11.34
C TYR A 334 -18.98 -9.51 12.02
N ASN A 335 -18.13 -9.00 12.91
CA ASN A 335 -17.25 -9.82 13.74
C ASN A 335 -17.54 -9.55 15.22
N VAL A 336 -17.31 -10.54 16.05
CA VAL A 336 -17.38 -10.41 17.51
C VAL A 336 -16.10 -10.95 18.09
N PHE A 337 -15.55 -10.25 19.07
CA PHE A 337 -14.34 -10.68 19.75
C PHE A 337 -14.50 -10.59 21.27
N PHE A 338 -13.76 -11.47 21.94
CA PHE A 338 -13.64 -11.56 23.38
C PHE A 338 -12.17 -11.76 23.72
N SER A 339 -11.63 -10.94 24.62
CA SER A 339 -10.25 -11.05 25.09
C SER A 339 -10.22 -11.06 26.62
N TYR A 340 -9.51 -12.04 27.18
CA TYR A 340 -9.27 -12.19 28.60
C TYR A 340 -7.78 -12.03 28.92
N TYR A 341 -7.48 -11.18 29.89
CA TYR A 341 -6.13 -10.84 30.34
C TYR A 341 -5.87 -11.50 31.69
N PHE A 342 -5.02 -12.52 31.70
CA PHE A 342 -4.64 -13.22 32.93
C PHE A 342 -3.85 -12.27 33.83
N GLY A 343 -4.28 -12.09 35.08
CA GLY A 343 -3.69 -11.13 36.02
C GLY A 343 -4.08 -9.66 35.77
N GLY A 344 -4.86 -9.41 34.71
CA GLY A 344 -5.38 -8.11 34.31
C GLY A 344 -4.40 -7.25 33.52
N ARG A 345 -4.93 -6.38 32.66
CA ARG A 345 -4.22 -5.39 31.87
C ARG A 345 -3.31 -4.56 32.75
N LYS A 346 -2.03 -4.58 32.39
CA LYS A 346 -0.97 -3.89 33.11
C LYS A 346 -0.60 -2.62 32.34
N LYS A 347 -0.51 -1.49 33.05
CA LYS A 347 -0.29 -0.17 32.43
C LYS A 347 1.15 0.04 31.93
N LYS A 348 2.11 -0.77 32.36
CA LYS A 348 3.52 -0.65 31.95
C LYS A 348 3.87 -1.71 30.92
N HIS A 349 4.56 -1.26 29.87
CA HIS A 349 5.00 -2.08 28.74
C HIS A 349 6.02 -3.18 29.10
N SER A 350 6.49 -3.24 30.35
CA SER A 350 7.55 -4.13 30.84
C SER A 350 7.03 -5.25 31.75
N GLU A 351 5.72 -5.44 31.88
CA GLU A 351 5.17 -6.47 32.76
C GLU A 351 4.70 -7.69 31.97
N LYS A 352 4.84 -8.86 32.58
CA LYS A 352 4.35 -10.13 32.04
C LYS A 352 2.84 -10.03 31.80
N GLU A 353 2.42 -10.34 30.59
CA GLU A 353 1.02 -10.30 30.18
C GLU A 353 0.71 -11.54 29.37
N ILE A 354 -0.33 -12.27 29.79
CA ILE A 354 -0.87 -13.40 29.04
C ILE A 354 -2.30 -13.02 28.66
N MET A 355 -2.66 -13.20 27.40
CA MET A 355 -3.97 -12.89 26.87
C MET A 355 -4.52 -14.07 26.06
N LEU A 356 -5.74 -14.48 26.38
CA LEU A 356 -6.55 -15.36 25.55
C LEU A 356 -7.54 -14.50 24.76
N SER A 357 -7.58 -14.67 23.43
CA SER A 357 -8.53 -14.01 22.56
C SER A 357 -9.34 -15.04 21.77
N ILE A 358 -10.65 -14.86 21.71
CA ILE A 358 -11.58 -15.62 20.90
C ILE A 358 -12.25 -14.64 19.94
N GLU A 359 -12.20 -14.93 18.66
CA GLU A 359 -12.79 -14.09 17.61
C GLU A 359 -13.67 -14.94 16.70
N ILE A 360 -14.87 -14.44 16.42
CA ILE A 360 -15.78 -15.00 15.43
C ILE A 360 -15.89 -13.97 14.30
N LYS A 361 -15.26 -14.28 13.17
CA LYS A 361 -15.36 -13.44 11.96
C LYS A 361 -16.55 -13.88 11.11
N ASN A 362 -17.20 -12.90 10.48
CA ASN A 362 -18.34 -13.13 9.60
C ASN A 362 -19.47 -13.94 10.30
N ILE A 363 -19.95 -13.46 11.44
CA ILE A 363 -20.98 -14.15 12.24
C ILE A 363 -22.28 -14.39 11.46
N SER A 364 -22.59 -13.51 10.50
CA SER A 364 -23.73 -13.62 9.57
C SER A 364 -23.58 -14.72 8.50
N ASP A 365 -22.40 -15.37 8.42
CA ASP A 365 -22.08 -16.35 7.38
C ASP A 365 -22.32 -15.81 5.95
N THR A 366 -22.00 -14.52 5.76
CA THR A 366 -22.18 -13.85 4.48
C THR A 366 -21.22 -14.45 3.46
N ARG A 367 -21.78 -15.04 2.40
CA ARG A 367 -20.97 -15.59 1.30
C ARG A 367 -20.59 -14.48 0.35
N ALA A 368 -19.31 -14.20 0.30
CA ALA A 368 -18.69 -13.25 -0.61
C ALA A 368 -17.79 -14.00 -1.58
N GLU A 369 -17.45 -13.38 -2.69
CA GLU A 369 -16.51 -13.92 -3.66
C GLU A 369 -15.26 -13.04 -3.73
N ASP A 370 -14.14 -13.65 -4.13
CA ASP A 370 -12.91 -12.96 -4.47
C ASP A 370 -12.97 -12.34 -5.89
N PHE A 371 -11.84 -11.83 -6.36
CA PHE A 371 -11.73 -11.20 -7.68
C PHE A 371 -12.03 -12.15 -8.84
N VAL A 372 -11.68 -13.43 -8.71
CA VAL A 372 -11.82 -14.46 -9.76
C VAL A 372 -13.16 -15.21 -9.63
N GLY A 373 -13.93 -14.93 -8.57
CA GLY A 373 -15.23 -15.55 -8.30
C GLY A 373 -15.15 -16.73 -7.32
N TYR A 374 -14.00 -16.96 -6.67
CA TYR A 374 -13.90 -17.98 -5.63
C TYR A 374 -14.64 -17.55 -4.38
N PRO A 375 -15.45 -18.44 -3.78
CA PRO A 375 -16.13 -18.12 -2.54
C PRO A 375 -15.11 -17.90 -1.42
N LEU A 376 -15.21 -16.74 -0.78
CA LEU A 376 -14.49 -16.45 0.45
C LEU A 376 -15.04 -17.35 1.57
N PRO A 377 -14.21 -17.70 2.57
CA PRO A 377 -14.68 -18.44 3.73
C PRO A 377 -15.88 -17.74 4.38
N GLY A 378 -16.87 -18.54 4.79
CA GLY A 378 -18.03 -18.08 5.53
C GLY A 378 -17.65 -17.66 6.95
N ARG A 379 -18.35 -18.22 7.95
CA ARG A 379 -18.02 -17.99 9.35
C ARG A 379 -16.68 -18.63 9.73
N LEU A 380 -15.83 -17.87 10.42
CA LEU A 380 -14.53 -18.33 10.91
C LEU A 380 -14.42 -18.15 12.42
N TYR A 381 -13.77 -19.11 13.08
CA TYR A 381 -13.52 -19.10 14.51
C TYR A 381 -12.01 -19.11 14.75
N TYR A 382 -11.54 -18.16 15.56
CA TYR A 382 -10.15 -18.06 15.96
C TYR A 382 -10.02 -18.10 17.48
N ALA A 383 -9.00 -18.80 17.96
CA ALA A 383 -8.56 -18.77 19.34
C ALA A 383 -7.05 -18.49 19.35
N THR A 384 -6.65 -17.42 20.04
CA THR A 384 -5.24 -16.98 20.12
C THR A 384 -4.82 -16.88 21.58
N LEU A 385 -3.70 -17.52 21.92
CA LEU A 385 -3.02 -17.31 23.19
C LEU A 385 -1.73 -16.54 22.92
N SER A 386 -1.54 -15.40 23.58
CA SER A 386 -0.34 -14.57 23.45
C SER A 386 0.28 -14.29 24.81
N GLY A 387 1.61 -14.21 24.86
CA GLY A 387 2.37 -14.00 26.09
C GLY A 387 3.55 -13.06 25.85
N LYS A 388 3.70 -12.06 26.73
CA LYS A 388 4.88 -11.21 26.84
C LYS A 388 5.57 -11.53 28.17
N PHE A 389 6.87 -11.79 28.15
CA PHE A 389 7.64 -12.27 29.30
C PHE A 389 8.75 -11.34 29.74
#